data_AF-A0A929UBF4-F1
#
_entry.id   AF-A0A929UBF4-F1
#
_cell.length_a   1.000
_cell.length_b   1.000
_cell.length_c   1.000
_cell.angle_alpha   90.00
_cell.angle_beta   90.00
_cell.angle_gamma   90.00
#
_symmetry.space_group_name_H-M   'P 1'
#
loop_
_entity.id
_entity.type
_entity.pdbx_description
1 polymer ?
#
loop_
_entity_poly.entity_id
_entity_poly.type
_entity_poly.pdbx_seq_one_letter_code
_entity_poly.pdbx_strand_id
1 'polypeptide(L)'
;MKYITGIHALNITCSLDTCGDWHQSSLQWENLHLQESKDSLFGDYGIEKGVCIPEHEEKYNVANHIRALLDLLEAGRFSLAQGMNKDFVCNDRYTTEIFEQVLRLSNTPHWDQIDHFMGREYYRDWLQFKQRKNHE
;
A
#
# COMPACT_ATOMS: atom_id res chain seq x y z
N MET A 1 -16.37 4.95 -0.89
CA MET A 1 -16.61 3.49 -0.82
C MET A 1 -15.79 2.99 0.36
N LYS A 2 -16.42 2.30 1.31
CA LYS A 2 -15.72 1.74 2.46
C LYS A 2 -14.91 0.52 2.05
N TYR A 3 -13.68 0.42 2.51
CA TYR A 3 -12.77 -0.68 2.20
C TYR A 3 -11.79 -0.97 3.33
N ILE A 4 -11.30 -2.20 3.39
CA ILE A 4 -10.27 -2.68 4.33
C ILE A 4 -8.90 -2.33 3.77
N THR A 5 -8.00 -1.81 4.60
CA THR A 5 -6.64 -1.43 4.18
C THR A 5 -5.59 -1.67 5.27
N GLY A 6 -4.35 -1.27 5.01
CA GLY A 6 -3.22 -1.42 5.93
C GLY A 6 -2.87 -2.88 6.19
N ILE A 7 -2.53 -3.22 7.43
CA ILE A 7 -2.03 -4.56 7.78
C ILE A 7 -3.03 -5.68 7.48
N HIS A 8 -4.33 -5.44 7.67
CA HIS A 8 -5.38 -6.42 7.32
C HIS A 8 -5.36 -6.73 5.82
N ALA A 9 -5.25 -5.72 4.97
CA ALA A 9 -5.20 -5.89 3.52
C ALA A 9 -3.89 -6.52 3.03
N LEU A 10 -2.75 -6.22 3.65
CA LEU A 10 -1.48 -6.89 3.36
C LEU A 10 -1.49 -8.40 3.65
N ASN A 11 -2.45 -8.83 4.47
CA ASN A 11 -2.63 -10.21 4.84
C ASN A 11 -3.78 -10.87 4.07
N ILE A 12 -4.38 -10.23 3.06
CA ILE A 12 -5.45 -10.82 2.24
C ILE A 12 -4.92 -11.00 0.81
N THR A 13 -5.20 -12.14 0.19
CA THR A 13 -4.82 -12.37 -1.21
C THR A 13 -5.47 -11.34 -2.12
N CYS A 14 -4.69 -10.79 -3.05
CA CYS A 14 -5.18 -9.86 -4.05
C CYS A 14 -4.85 -10.33 -5.47
N SER A 15 -5.36 -9.62 -6.48
CA SER A 15 -5.17 -9.94 -7.90
C SER A 15 -3.75 -9.66 -8.42
N LEU A 16 -2.93 -8.96 -7.64
CA LEU A 16 -1.54 -8.66 -8.00
C LEU A 16 -0.62 -9.85 -7.72
N ASP A 17 0.37 -10.04 -8.60
CA ASP A 17 1.46 -10.99 -8.38
C ASP A 17 2.44 -10.40 -7.36
N THR A 18 2.10 -10.49 -6.08
CA THR A 18 2.85 -9.90 -4.98
C THR A 18 2.88 -10.88 -3.81
N CYS A 19 3.89 -10.79 -2.95
CA CYS A 19 3.93 -11.63 -1.76
C CYS A 19 2.76 -11.29 -0.84
N GLY A 20 2.68 -10.07 -0.30
CA GLY A 20 1.89 -9.82 0.91
C GLY A 20 2.61 -10.35 2.16
N ASP A 21 1.95 -10.27 3.30
CA ASP A 21 2.55 -10.50 4.63
C ASP A 21 2.29 -11.91 5.18
N TRP A 22 1.13 -12.51 4.89
CA TRP A 22 0.74 -13.90 5.25
C TRP A 22 0.75 -14.29 6.73
N HIS A 23 0.74 -13.33 7.65
CA HIS A 23 0.56 -13.52 9.08
C HIS A 23 -0.92 -13.46 9.52
N GLN A 24 -1.85 -13.95 8.68
CA GLN A 24 -3.30 -13.90 8.91
C GLN A 24 -3.74 -14.40 10.29
N SER A 25 -3.14 -15.49 10.77
CA SER A 25 -3.47 -16.12 12.06
C SER A 25 -3.02 -15.31 13.29
N SER A 26 -2.14 -14.32 13.10
CA SER A 26 -1.63 -13.43 14.15
C SER A 26 -2.41 -12.12 14.23
N LEU A 27 -3.34 -11.88 13.30
CA LEU A 27 -4.17 -10.68 13.27
C LEU A 27 -5.52 -10.95 13.93
N GLN A 28 -6.05 -9.90 14.54
CA GLN A 28 -7.45 -9.86 14.96
C GLN A 28 -8.32 -9.42 13.77
N TRP A 29 -9.47 -10.07 13.60
CA TRP A 29 -10.40 -9.79 12.49
C TRP A 29 -11.71 -9.15 12.95
N GLU A 30 -11.89 -8.91 14.26
CA GLU A 30 -13.10 -8.27 14.80
C GLU A 30 -13.13 -6.75 14.54
N ASN A 31 -11.99 -6.08 14.70
CA ASN A 31 -11.84 -4.63 14.56
C ASN A 31 -11.03 -4.31 13.29
N LEU A 32 -11.71 -4.39 12.16
CA LEU A 32 -11.11 -4.17 10.84
C LEU A 32 -10.66 -2.71 10.66
N HIS A 33 -9.47 -2.53 10.08
CA HIS A 33 -9.01 -1.20 9.69
C HIS A 33 -9.67 -0.75 8.39
N LEU A 34 -10.66 0.14 8.51
CA LEU A 34 -11.50 0.59 7.40
C LEU A 34 -11.21 2.05 7.04
N GLN A 35 -11.23 2.35 5.75
CA GLN A 35 -11.14 3.72 5.20
C GLN A 35 -12.24 3.97 4.18
N GLU A 36 -12.45 5.25 3.86
CA GLU A 36 -13.39 5.71 2.83
C GLU A 36 -12.62 6.20 1.60
N SER A 37 -12.85 5.56 0.44
CA SER A 37 -12.11 5.85 -0.79
C SER A 37 -12.24 7.31 -1.25
N LYS A 38 -13.36 7.96 -0.94
CA LYS A 38 -13.64 9.37 -1.26
C LYS A 38 -12.75 10.36 -0.52
N ASP A 39 -12.23 9.95 0.64
CA ASP A 39 -11.42 10.79 1.53
C ASP A 39 -9.92 10.59 1.29
N SER A 40 -9.55 9.60 0.45
CA SER A 40 -8.16 9.31 0.11
C SER A 40 -7.77 9.96 -1.23
N LEU A 41 -6.51 10.41 -1.31
CA LEU A 41 -5.91 10.95 -2.53
C LEU A 41 -5.96 9.98 -3.72
N PHE A 42 -6.07 8.68 -3.46
CA PHE A 42 -6.05 7.63 -4.48
C PHE A 42 -7.45 7.27 -5.02
N GLY A 43 -8.53 7.77 -4.42
CA GLY A 43 -9.89 7.40 -4.83
C GLY A 43 -10.11 5.88 -4.74
N ASP A 44 -10.68 5.29 -5.78
CA ASP A 44 -10.94 3.83 -5.84
C ASP A 44 -9.75 3.00 -6.34
N TYR A 45 -8.60 3.62 -6.59
CA TYR A 45 -7.41 2.92 -7.11
C TYR A 45 -6.99 1.77 -6.19
N GLY A 46 -6.76 0.60 -6.80
CA GLY A 46 -6.28 -0.60 -6.12
C GLY A 46 -7.27 -1.21 -5.12
N ILE A 47 -8.55 -0.85 -5.14
CA ILE A 47 -9.57 -1.49 -4.30
C ILE A 47 -10.25 -2.63 -5.07
N GLU A 48 -10.16 -3.84 -4.52
CA GLU A 48 -10.83 -5.04 -5.00
C GLU A 48 -12.16 -5.24 -4.30
N LYS A 49 -13.19 -5.66 -5.04
CA LYS A 49 -14.56 -5.78 -4.54
C LYS A 49 -14.94 -7.24 -4.34
N GLY A 50 -15.76 -7.51 -3.33
CA GLY A 50 -16.36 -8.83 -3.15
C GLY A 50 -15.38 -9.88 -2.61
N VAL A 51 -14.39 -9.45 -1.82
CA VAL A 51 -13.33 -10.28 -1.26
C VAL A 51 -13.80 -10.90 0.05
N CYS A 52 -13.54 -12.19 0.22
CA CYS A 52 -13.78 -12.88 1.49
C CYS A 52 -12.58 -12.64 2.42
N ILE A 53 -12.85 -12.38 3.69
CA ILE A 53 -11.81 -12.18 4.71
C ILE A 53 -11.92 -13.26 5.79
N PRO A 54 -10.84 -13.54 6.54
CA PRO A 54 -10.90 -14.50 7.65
C PRO A 54 -11.95 -14.11 8.69
N GLU A 55 -12.60 -15.11 9.29
CA GLU A 55 -13.60 -14.95 10.38
C GLU A 55 -14.91 -14.23 10.00
N HIS A 56 -15.14 -13.94 8.72
CA HIS A 56 -16.38 -13.30 8.24
C HIS A 56 -16.99 -14.04 7.05
N GLU A 57 -18.32 -14.17 7.06
CA GLU A 57 -19.09 -14.74 5.93
C GLU A 57 -19.40 -13.69 4.85
N GLU A 58 -19.46 -12.41 5.24
CA GLU A 58 -19.76 -11.33 4.32
C GLU A 58 -18.56 -10.93 3.46
N LYS A 59 -18.84 -10.30 2.33
CA LYS A 59 -17.83 -9.88 1.38
C LYS A 59 -17.51 -8.40 1.53
N TYR A 60 -16.24 -8.06 1.46
CA TYR A 60 -15.74 -6.71 1.66
C TYR A 60 -15.08 -6.16 0.40
N ASN A 61 -14.90 -4.83 0.39
CA ASN A 61 -13.94 -4.20 -0.49
C ASN A 61 -12.60 -4.15 0.24
N VAL A 62 -11.51 -4.50 -0.43
CA VAL A 62 -10.18 -4.66 0.19
C VAL A 62 -9.15 -4.00 -0.71
N ALA A 63 -8.23 -3.23 -0.13
CA ALA A 63 -7.08 -2.71 -0.85
C ALA A 63 -6.18 -3.86 -1.33
N ASN A 64 -5.71 -3.82 -2.56
CA ASN A 64 -4.60 -4.64 -2.99
C ASN A 64 -3.33 -4.20 -2.23
N HIS A 65 -2.26 -5.00 -2.33
CA HIS A 65 -1.06 -4.75 -1.53
C HIS A 65 -0.42 -3.38 -1.79
N ILE A 66 -0.41 -2.90 -3.04
CA ILE A 66 0.12 -1.55 -3.36
C ILE A 66 -0.71 -0.48 -2.66
N ARG A 67 -2.04 -0.54 -2.79
CA ARG A 67 -2.94 0.43 -2.15
C ARG A 67 -2.83 0.39 -0.63
N ALA A 68 -2.72 -0.79 -0.04
CA ALA A 68 -2.54 -0.95 1.40
C ALA A 68 -1.24 -0.28 1.90
N LEU A 69 -0.15 -0.43 1.16
CA LEU A 69 1.12 0.22 1.46
C LEU A 69 1.02 1.75 1.33
N LEU A 70 0.39 2.24 0.26
CA LEU A 70 0.19 3.67 0.06
C LEU A 70 -0.62 4.31 1.19
N ASP A 71 -1.68 3.65 1.66
CA ASP A 71 -2.49 4.12 2.78
C ASP A 71 -1.67 4.14 4.10
N LEU A 72 -0.74 3.19 4.29
CA LEU A 72 0.20 3.21 5.43
C LEU A 72 1.18 4.38 5.34
N LEU A 73 1.70 4.68 4.13
CA LEU A 73 2.60 5.82 3.91
C LEU A 73 1.88 7.16 4.13
N GLU A 74 0.68 7.32 3.59
CA GLU A 74 -0.17 8.50 3.79
C GLU A 74 -0.46 8.76 5.28
N ALA A 75 -0.70 7.69 6.05
CA ALA A 75 -0.94 7.74 7.48
C ALA A 75 0.34 7.85 8.35
N GLY A 76 1.54 7.91 7.75
CA GLY A 76 2.81 7.98 8.46
C GLY A 76 3.17 6.70 9.24
N ARG A 77 2.62 5.55 8.86
CA ARG A 77 2.80 4.25 9.52
C ARG A 77 3.95 3.43 8.92
N PHE A 78 5.12 4.04 8.77
CA PHE A 78 6.29 3.46 8.10
C PHE A 78 6.78 2.14 8.68
N SER A 79 6.63 1.92 10.00
CA SER A 79 7.03 0.67 10.65
C SER A 79 6.26 -0.54 10.15
N LEU A 80 5.00 -0.34 9.71
CA LEU A 80 4.16 -1.40 9.16
C LEU A 80 4.39 -1.63 7.67
N ALA A 81 5.00 -0.65 6.99
CA ALA A 81 5.33 -0.74 5.57
C ALA A 81 6.78 -1.20 5.32
N GLN A 82 7.60 -1.33 6.37
CA GLN A 82 9.00 -1.73 6.25
C GLN A 82 9.12 -3.08 5.53
N GLY A 83 10.03 -3.18 4.56
CA GLY A 83 10.09 -4.34 3.67
C GLY A 83 9.17 -4.21 2.45
N MET A 84 8.59 -3.03 2.20
CA MET A 84 7.72 -2.71 1.07
C MET A 84 8.13 -3.40 -0.23
N ASN A 85 9.39 -3.23 -0.63
CA ASN A 85 9.88 -3.80 -1.87
C ASN A 85 10.10 -5.32 -1.77
N LYS A 86 10.83 -5.76 -0.73
CA LYS A 86 11.38 -7.13 -0.67
C LYS A 86 10.45 -8.16 -0.06
N ASP A 87 9.59 -7.74 0.87
CA ASP A 87 8.77 -8.64 1.68
C ASP A 87 7.31 -8.62 1.21
N PHE A 88 6.77 -7.45 0.85
CA PHE A 88 5.36 -7.33 0.45
C PHE A 88 5.16 -7.38 -1.07
N VAL A 89 5.88 -6.56 -1.83
CA VAL A 89 5.74 -6.57 -3.30
C VAL A 89 6.50 -7.76 -3.89
N CYS A 90 7.73 -8.02 -3.43
CA CYS A 90 8.60 -9.14 -3.82
C CYS A 90 9.01 -9.20 -5.31
N ASN A 91 8.73 -8.18 -6.11
CA ASN A 91 9.16 -8.12 -7.50
C ASN A 91 9.18 -6.69 -8.04
N ASP A 92 9.84 -6.51 -9.17
CA ASP A 92 10.06 -5.18 -9.76
C ASP A 92 8.98 -4.78 -10.79
N ARG A 93 7.98 -5.65 -11.05
CA ARG A 93 6.95 -5.43 -12.09
C ARG A 93 6.17 -4.14 -11.85
N TYR A 94 5.93 -3.83 -10.58
CA TYR A 94 5.09 -2.71 -10.15
C TYR A 94 5.89 -1.48 -9.72
N THR A 95 7.22 -1.52 -9.77
CA THR A 95 8.09 -0.45 -9.24
C THR A 95 7.77 0.93 -9.82
N THR A 96 7.56 1.02 -11.13
CA THR A 96 7.21 2.30 -11.77
C THR A 96 5.84 2.81 -11.31
N GLU A 97 4.83 1.94 -11.29
CA GLU A 97 3.48 2.28 -10.82
C GLU A 97 3.51 2.74 -9.35
N ILE A 98 4.22 2.02 -8.49
CA ILE A 98 4.40 2.37 -7.08
C ILE A 98 5.01 3.77 -6.95
N PHE A 99 6.07 4.06 -7.70
CA PHE A 99 6.73 5.36 -7.65
C PHE A 99 5.83 6.51 -8.11
N GLU A 100 5.05 6.30 -9.17
CA GLU A 100 4.07 7.27 -9.65
C GLU A 100 2.99 7.53 -8.60
N GLN A 101 2.48 6.48 -7.95
CA GLN A 101 1.50 6.65 -6.88
C GLN A 101 2.09 7.35 -5.66
N VAL A 102 3.32 7.00 -5.25
CA VAL A 102 3.98 7.65 -4.11
C VAL A 102 4.24 9.13 -4.38
N LEU A 103 4.58 9.54 -5.61
CA LEU A 103 4.72 10.95 -5.96
C LEU A 103 3.44 11.77 -5.73
N ARG A 104 2.25 11.15 -5.79
CA ARG A 104 0.99 11.84 -5.47
C ARG A 104 0.90 12.27 -4.01
N LEU A 105 1.69 11.63 -3.13
CA LEU A 105 1.81 11.99 -1.71
C LEU A 105 2.75 13.18 -1.46
N SER A 106 3.33 13.79 -2.50
CA SER A 106 4.30 14.89 -2.37
C SER A 106 3.80 16.14 -1.65
N ASN A 107 2.48 16.36 -1.63
CA ASN A 107 1.87 17.48 -0.90
C ASN A 107 1.36 17.10 0.50
N THR A 108 1.64 15.87 0.97
CA THR A 108 1.21 15.43 2.31
C THR A 108 2.19 15.89 3.40
N PRO A 109 1.74 16.05 4.65
CA PRO A 109 2.61 16.46 5.76
C PRO A 109 3.79 15.52 6.03
N HIS A 110 3.70 14.28 5.57
CA HIS A 110 4.72 13.24 5.80
C HIS A 110 5.68 13.07 4.62
N TRP A 111 5.63 13.92 3.60
CA TRP A 111 6.40 13.75 2.37
C TRP A 111 7.89 13.49 2.61
N ASP A 112 8.58 14.27 3.44
CA ASP A 112 10.01 14.08 3.69
C ASP A 112 10.32 12.69 4.27
N GLN A 113 9.42 12.16 5.11
CA GLN A 113 9.54 10.83 5.69
C GLN A 113 9.24 9.74 4.66
N ILE A 114 8.24 9.95 3.80
CA ILE A 114 7.91 9.06 2.68
C ILE A 114 9.10 9.01 1.70
N ASP A 115 9.66 10.15 1.32
CA ASP A 115 10.79 10.23 0.39
C ASP A 115 12.02 9.50 0.94
N HIS A 116 12.32 9.72 2.22
CA HIS A 116 13.38 9.00 2.92
C HIS A 116 13.11 7.50 3.00
N PHE A 117 11.87 7.11 3.32
CA PHE A 117 11.45 5.72 3.41
C PHE A 117 11.64 5.00 2.06
N MET A 118 11.14 5.58 0.97
CA MET A 118 11.31 5.02 -0.38
C MET A 118 12.79 4.91 -0.78
N GLY A 119 13.62 5.87 -0.36
CA GLY A 119 15.07 5.80 -0.55
C GLY A 119 15.74 4.63 0.15
N ARG A 120 15.16 4.11 1.24
CA ARG A 120 15.66 2.90 1.93
C ARG A 120 15.09 1.61 1.34
N GLU A 121 13.82 1.62 0.93
CA GLU A 121 13.15 0.43 0.37
C GLU A 121 13.57 0.12 -1.07
N TYR A 122 13.81 1.16 -1.89
CA TYR A 122 14.09 1.04 -3.32
C TYR A 122 15.47 1.61 -3.73
N TYR A 123 16.24 2.14 -2.78
CA TYR A 123 17.61 2.59 -2.99
C TYR A 123 17.79 3.52 -4.19
N ARG A 124 18.60 3.12 -5.17
CA ARG A 124 18.97 3.92 -6.34
C ARG A 124 17.82 4.09 -7.33
N ASP A 125 16.89 3.15 -7.38
CA ASP A 125 15.81 3.18 -8.37
C ASP A 125 14.86 4.34 -8.10
N TRP A 126 14.56 4.59 -6.83
CA TRP A 126 13.78 5.76 -6.42
C TRP A 126 14.46 7.08 -6.77
N LEU A 127 15.78 7.19 -6.52
CA LEU A 127 16.56 8.38 -6.84
C LEU A 127 16.59 8.66 -8.36
N GLN A 128 16.82 7.61 -9.16
CA GLN A 128 16.85 7.74 -10.63
C GLN A 128 15.48 8.12 -11.18
N PHE A 129 14.41 7.55 -10.63
CA PHE A 129 13.04 7.88 -11.03
C PHE A 129 12.74 9.37 -10.80
N LYS A 130 13.03 9.89 -9.60
CA LYS A 130 12.85 11.31 -9.28
C LYS A 130 13.66 12.23 -10.19
N GLN A 131 14.91 11.87 -10.51
CA GLN A 131 15.74 12.66 -11.43
C GLN A 131 15.11 12.77 -12.81
N ARG A 132 14.59 11.66 -13.36
CA ARG A 132 13.90 11.68 -14.66
C ARG A 132 12.68 12.59 -14.63
N LYS A 133 11.87 12.54 -13.57
CA LYS A 133 10.66 13.37 -13.43
C LYS A 133 10.93 14.87 -13.27
N ASN A 134 12.08 15.25 -12.72
CA ASN A 134 12.47 16.67 -12.65
C ASN A 134 12.95 17.25 -14.00
N HIS A 135 13.20 16.39 -14.99
CA HIS A 135 13.64 16.77 -16.35
C HIS A 135 12.54 16.63 -17.41
N GLU A 136 11.34 16.21 -17.01
CA GLU A 136 10.11 16.20 -17.83
C GLU A 136 9.32 17.51 -17.64
#